data_AF-T0ZL06-F1
#
_entry.id   AF-T0ZL06-F1
#
_cell.length_a   1.000
_cell.length_b   1.000
_cell.length_c   1.000
_cell.angle_alpha   90.00
_cell.angle_beta   90.00
_cell.angle_gamma   90.00
#
_symmetry.space_group_name_H-M   'P 1'
#
loop_
_entity.id
_entity.type
_entity.pdbx_description
1 polymer ?
#
loop_
_entity_poly.entity_id
_entity_poly.type
_entity_poly.pdbx_seq_one_letter_code
_entity_poly.pdbx_strand_id
1 'polypeptide(L)'
;STGSLAWSVPNGSYPFRIQDVPGWATTQYAGSFTVNGSSLSATVTWNRVTYPVVVHVQGIPNGTPWTLLVNGQPFRSTTTTLTLELPNGSYTLGIVAPPGYQLRTPPGNLTLSGVAPSAPVVVELIPSPAAPAPPVGLEAAVAGGLAAGAGLLAWGIVRRRRPRGGAGR
;
A
#
# COMPACT_ATOMS: atom_id res chain seq x y z
N SER A 1 -3.70 -4.57 -23.81
CA SER A 1 -4.53 -4.84 -25.01
C SER A 1 -3.80 -4.28 -26.21
N THR A 2 -3.65 -5.05 -27.28
CA THR A 2 -3.10 -4.57 -28.55
C THR A 2 -4.24 -4.23 -29.49
N GLY A 3 -4.25 -3.02 -30.05
CA GLY A 3 -5.14 -2.64 -31.15
C GLY A 3 -4.36 -2.65 -32.46
N SER A 4 -5.02 -3.00 -33.57
CA SER A 4 -4.45 -2.88 -34.90
C SER A 4 -5.36 -2.02 -35.78
N LEU A 5 -4.72 -1.24 -36.65
CA LEU A 5 -5.38 -0.50 -37.73
C LEU A 5 -4.77 -0.97 -39.05
N ALA A 6 -5.62 -1.22 -40.04
CA ALA A 6 -5.20 -1.72 -41.34
C ALA A 6 -5.93 -0.97 -42.45
N TRP A 7 -5.19 -0.56 -43.48
CA TRP A 7 -5.69 0.15 -44.64
C TRP A 7 -4.98 -0.32 -45.91
N SER A 8 -5.67 -0.29 -47.04
CA SER A 8 -5.09 -0.52 -48.36
C SER A 8 -4.83 0.81 -49.04
N VAL A 9 -3.56 1.11 -49.32
CA VAL A 9 -3.13 2.36 -49.97
C VAL A 9 -2.23 2.05 -51.17
N PRO A 10 -2.20 2.90 -52.21
CA PRO A 10 -1.27 2.74 -53.33
C PRO A 10 0.20 2.80 -52.90
N ASN A 11 1.10 2.41 -53.80
CA ASN A 11 2.54 2.61 -53.59
C ASN A 11 2.84 4.10 -53.42
N GLY A 12 3.60 4.43 -52.38
CA GLY A 12 3.86 5.81 -52.02
C GLY A 12 4.50 5.95 -50.64
N SER A 13 4.93 7.17 -50.33
CA SER A 13 5.41 7.53 -48.99
C SER A 13 4.35 8.35 -48.28
N TYR A 14 4.00 7.94 -47.07
CA TYR A 14 2.92 8.52 -46.29
C TYR A 14 3.45 8.95 -44.93
N PRO A 15 3.41 10.26 -44.62
CA PRO A 15 3.72 10.73 -43.29
C PRO A 15 2.56 10.39 -42.35
N PHE A 16 2.89 10.13 -41.09
CA PHE A 16 1.89 9.98 -40.03
C PHE A 16 2.22 10.85 -38.83
N ARG A 17 1.17 11.17 -38.08
CA ARG A 17 1.23 11.77 -36.76
C ARG A 17 0.27 11.04 -35.84
N ILE A 18 0.70 10.79 -34.63
CA ILE A 18 -0.07 10.18 -33.55
C ILE A 18 -0.44 11.30 -32.58
N GLN A 19 -1.68 11.28 -32.11
CA GLN A 19 -2.14 12.21 -31.10
C GLN A 19 -1.75 11.74 -29.70
N ASP A 20 -1.67 12.67 -28.76
CA ASP A 20 -1.44 12.35 -27.35
C ASP A 20 -2.58 11.49 -26.79
N VAL A 21 -2.19 10.45 -26.06
CA VAL A 21 -3.12 9.59 -25.33
C VAL A 21 -2.96 9.88 -23.85
N PRO A 22 -3.99 10.37 -23.15
CA PRO A 22 -3.89 10.70 -21.74
C PRO A 22 -3.34 9.53 -20.90
N GLY A 23 -2.24 9.78 -20.17
CA GLY A 23 -1.59 8.79 -19.31
C GLY A 23 -0.63 7.83 -20.01
N TRP A 24 -0.42 7.98 -21.33
CA TRP A 24 0.51 7.18 -22.11
C TRP A 24 1.39 8.07 -22.98
N ALA A 25 2.63 7.64 -23.19
CA ALA A 25 3.60 8.30 -24.03
C ALA A 25 4.25 7.29 -24.98
N THR A 26 4.70 7.77 -26.13
CA THR A 26 5.50 7.01 -27.09
C THR A 26 6.62 7.88 -27.64
N THR A 27 7.70 7.30 -28.12
CA THR A 27 8.71 8.05 -28.88
C THR A 27 8.34 8.18 -30.36
N GLN A 28 7.29 7.47 -30.81
CA GLN A 28 6.93 7.32 -32.22
C GLN A 28 5.77 8.24 -32.64
N TYR A 29 5.71 9.46 -32.11
CA TYR A 29 4.60 10.39 -32.38
C TYR A 29 4.48 10.83 -33.84
N ALA A 30 5.55 10.72 -34.62
CA ALA A 30 5.52 11.04 -36.04
C ALA A 30 6.55 10.19 -36.78
N GLY A 31 6.34 10.04 -38.08
CA GLY A 31 7.26 9.35 -38.98
C GLY A 31 6.66 9.23 -40.37
N SER A 32 7.22 8.32 -41.17
CA SER A 32 6.70 8.01 -42.50
C SER A 32 6.77 6.51 -42.77
N PHE A 33 5.77 6.00 -43.46
CA PHE A 33 5.80 4.66 -44.04
C PHE A 33 5.93 4.74 -45.56
N THR A 34 6.71 3.84 -46.15
CA THR A 34 6.84 3.71 -47.61
C THR A 34 6.27 2.36 -48.02
N VAL A 35 5.22 2.39 -48.85
CA VAL A 35 4.58 1.20 -49.41
C VAL A 35 5.10 0.99 -50.83
N ASN A 36 5.69 -0.18 -51.09
CA ASN A 36 6.23 -0.52 -52.40
C ASN A 36 5.91 -1.97 -52.79
N GLY A 37 4.67 -2.21 -53.21
CA GLY A 37 4.21 -3.50 -53.75
C GLY A 37 4.01 -4.61 -52.73
N SER A 38 4.25 -4.37 -51.44
CA SER A 38 4.03 -5.34 -50.35
C SER A 38 3.35 -4.69 -49.14
N SER A 39 2.69 -5.52 -48.33
CA SER A 39 2.10 -5.09 -47.07
C SER A 39 3.19 -4.71 -46.07
N LEU A 40 2.97 -3.59 -45.36
CA LEU A 40 3.85 -3.11 -44.30
C LEU A 40 3.12 -3.14 -42.97
N SER A 41 3.81 -3.62 -41.94
CA SER A 41 3.34 -3.56 -40.54
C SER A 41 4.28 -2.68 -39.74
N ALA A 42 3.73 -1.68 -39.06
CA ALA A 42 4.46 -0.84 -38.12
C ALA A 42 3.87 -1.01 -36.72
N THR A 43 4.75 -1.18 -35.73
CA THR A 43 4.36 -1.32 -34.32
C THR A 43 4.70 -0.04 -33.58
N VAL A 44 3.72 0.49 -32.83
CA VAL A 44 3.90 1.62 -31.91
C VAL A 44 3.92 1.10 -30.49
N THR A 45 5.02 1.35 -29.78
CA THR A 45 5.14 0.98 -28.37
C THR A 45 4.68 2.15 -27.49
N TRP A 46 3.79 1.85 -26.55
CA TRP A 46 3.27 2.81 -25.59
C TRP A 46 3.79 2.50 -24.18
N ASN A 47 4.24 3.53 -23.49
CA ASN A 47 4.68 3.48 -22.11
C ASN A 47 3.72 4.28 -21.24
N ARG A 48 3.33 3.74 -20.10
CA ARG A 48 2.48 4.46 -19.15
C ARG A 48 3.29 5.57 -18.51
N VAL A 49 2.73 6.77 -18.43
CA VAL A 49 3.37 7.90 -17.74
C VAL A 49 3.20 7.73 -16.23
N THR A 50 4.31 7.79 -15.50
CA THR A 50 4.37 7.66 -14.04
C THR A 50 5.11 8.84 -13.42
N TYR A 51 4.92 9.01 -12.11
CA TYR A 51 5.51 10.07 -11.32
C TYR A 51 6.17 9.45 -10.08
N PRO A 52 7.40 9.88 -9.74
CA PRO A 52 8.08 9.41 -8.55
C PRO A 52 7.39 9.93 -7.30
N VAL A 53 7.04 9.02 -6.41
CA VAL A 53 6.51 9.29 -5.07
C VAL A 53 7.50 8.77 -4.06
N VAL A 54 8.09 9.68 -3.29
CA VAL A 54 9.03 9.34 -2.23
C VAL A 54 8.28 9.26 -0.91
N VAL A 55 8.41 8.14 -0.22
CA VAL A 55 7.88 7.91 1.13
C VAL A 55 9.05 7.81 2.09
N HIS A 56 9.02 8.60 3.15
CA HIS A 56 10.01 8.60 4.22
C HIS A 56 9.36 8.17 5.53
N VAL A 57 9.82 7.04 6.08
CA VAL A 57 9.37 6.47 7.35
C VAL A 57 10.41 6.79 8.42
N GLN A 58 9.97 7.47 9.47
CA GLN A 58 10.79 7.87 10.61
C GLN A 58 10.31 7.20 11.91
N GLY A 59 11.20 7.15 12.90
CA GLY A 59 10.93 6.56 14.22
C GLY A 59 11.10 5.03 14.29
N ILE A 60 11.65 4.41 13.24
CA ILE A 60 12.12 3.02 13.24
C ILE A 60 13.63 2.96 12.92
N PRO A 61 14.39 2.00 13.50
CA PRO A 61 15.77 1.74 13.10
C PRO A 61 15.87 1.32 11.63
N ASN A 62 16.95 1.72 10.95
CA ASN A 62 17.24 1.24 9.60
C ASN A 62 17.40 -0.29 9.60
N GLY A 63 16.84 -0.95 8.60
CA GLY A 63 16.76 -2.42 8.53
C GLY A 63 15.48 -3.01 9.11
N THR A 64 14.66 -2.21 9.83
CA THR A 64 13.37 -2.69 10.35
C THR A 64 12.38 -2.88 9.20
N PRO A 65 11.78 -4.07 9.01
CA PRO A 65 10.83 -4.30 7.93
C PRO A 65 9.51 -3.58 8.19
N TRP A 66 8.96 -2.93 7.15
CA TRP A 66 7.64 -2.30 7.18
C TRP A 66 6.97 -2.45 5.81
N THR A 67 5.66 -2.20 5.75
CA THR A 67 4.90 -2.31 4.49
C THR A 67 4.06 -1.07 4.26
N LEU A 68 4.24 -0.43 3.10
CA LEU A 68 3.33 0.57 2.56
C LEU A 68 2.17 -0.13 1.87
N LEU A 69 0.95 0.33 2.10
CA LEU A 69 -0.24 -0.05 1.35
C LEU A 69 -0.62 1.10 0.43
N VAL A 70 -0.66 0.87 -0.88
CA VAL A 70 -1.17 1.83 -1.87
C VAL A 70 -2.43 1.23 -2.48
N ASN A 71 -3.60 1.80 -2.19
CA ASN A 71 -4.91 1.22 -2.54
C ASN A 71 -5.04 -0.25 -2.09
N GLY A 72 -4.49 -0.56 -0.91
CA GLY A 72 -4.46 -1.92 -0.36
C GLY A 72 -3.39 -2.85 -0.94
N GLN A 73 -2.65 -2.44 -1.98
CA GLN A 73 -1.54 -3.21 -2.53
C GLN A 73 -0.27 -3.04 -1.67
N PRO A 74 0.38 -4.13 -1.21
CA PRO A 74 1.52 -4.06 -0.32
C PRO A 74 2.86 -3.85 -1.04
N PHE A 75 3.64 -2.88 -0.56
CA PHE A 75 5.02 -2.61 -0.95
C PHE A 75 5.91 -2.70 0.29
N ARG A 76 6.80 -3.70 0.32
CA ARG A 76 7.65 -3.99 1.49
C ARG A 76 8.99 -3.28 1.35
N SER A 77 9.50 -2.76 2.47
CA SER A 77 10.86 -2.24 2.54
C SER A 77 11.46 -2.47 3.93
N THR A 78 12.79 -2.39 4.02
CA THR A 78 13.57 -2.39 5.26
C THR A 78 14.33 -1.07 5.45
N THR A 79 14.37 -0.22 4.43
CA THR A 79 14.99 1.11 4.47
C THR A 79 13.99 2.14 4.99
N THR A 80 14.46 3.26 5.52
CA THR A 80 13.58 4.37 5.93
C THR A 80 12.97 5.13 4.75
N THR A 81 13.45 4.92 3.52
CA THR A 81 12.94 5.61 2.32
C THR A 81 12.53 4.60 1.25
N LEU A 82 11.39 4.82 0.61
CA LEU A 82 10.88 4.04 -0.51
C LEU A 82 10.40 4.98 -1.63
N THR A 83 10.84 4.76 -2.86
CA THR A 83 10.38 5.52 -4.03
C THR A 83 9.52 4.61 -4.92
N LEU A 84 8.36 5.10 -5.33
CA LEU A 84 7.42 4.40 -6.19
C LEU A 84 7.09 5.22 -7.44
N GLU A 85 7.01 4.56 -8.59
CA GLU A 85 6.53 5.15 -9.84
C GLU A 85 5.02 4.91 -9.96
N LEU A 86 4.23 5.95 -9.69
CA LEU A 86 2.77 5.87 -9.71
C LEU A 86 2.19 6.69 -10.87
N PRO A 87 1.21 6.17 -11.62
CA PRO A 87 0.53 6.93 -12.66
C PRO A 87 -0.36 8.04 -12.07
N ASN A 88 -0.92 8.89 -12.94
CA ASN A 88 -1.93 9.86 -12.51
C ASN A 88 -3.13 9.16 -11.89
N GLY A 89 -3.58 9.66 -10.74
CA GLY A 89 -4.65 9.04 -9.97
C GLY A 89 -4.76 9.55 -8.53
N SER A 90 -5.77 9.05 -7.83
CA SER A 90 -5.95 9.25 -6.39
C SER A 90 -5.68 7.92 -5.67
N TYR A 91 -4.86 7.98 -4.63
CA TYR A 91 -4.36 6.83 -3.90
C TYR A 91 -4.67 6.97 -2.41
N THR A 92 -5.21 5.92 -1.80
CA THR A 92 -5.27 5.77 -0.35
C THR A 92 -3.99 5.13 0.13
N LEU A 93 -3.29 5.79 1.04
CA LEU A 93 -2.07 5.27 1.64
C LEU A 93 -2.38 4.62 3.00
N GLY A 94 -1.65 3.56 3.31
CA GLY A 94 -1.70 2.90 4.61
C GLY A 94 -0.33 2.33 4.97
N ILE A 95 -0.11 2.04 6.24
CA ILE A 95 1.16 1.47 6.72
C ILE A 95 0.84 0.31 7.63
N VAL A 96 1.48 -0.83 7.37
CA VAL A 96 1.54 -1.94 8.32
C VAL A 96 2.80 -1.76 9.14
N ALA A 97 2.61 -1.38 10.41
CA ALA A 97 3.70 -1.14 11.34
C ALA A 97 4.42 -2.46 11.69
N PRO A 98 5.76 -2.43 11.89
CA PRO A 98 6.49 -3.56 12.44
C PRO A 98 6.01 -3.92 13.87
N PRO A 99 6.23 -5.16 14.33
CA PRO A 99 5.95 -5.54 15.71
C PRO A 99 6.63 -4.60 16.70
N GLY A 100 5.88 -4.16 17.73
CA GLY A 100 6.38 -3.22 18.73
C GLY A 100 6.31 -1.75 18.32
N TYR A 101 5.76 -1.42 17.15
CA TYR A 101 5.54 -0.05 16.69
C TYR A 101 4.07 0.19 16.34
N GLN A 102 3.68 1.46 16.39
CA GLN A 102 2.37 1.94 15.97
C GLN A 102 2.53 3.26 15.20
N LEU A 103 1.52 3.61 14.40
CA LEU A 103 1.49 4.90 13.71
C LEU A 103 1.22 6.03 14.71
N ARG A 104 2.04 7.08 14.67
CA ARG A 104 1.68 8.35 15.33
C ARG A 104 0.49 9.00 14.64
N THR A 105 0.49 8.99 13.30
CA THR A 105 -0.59 9.56 12.49
C THR A 105 -0.71 8.75 11.20
N PRO A 106 -1.92 8.28 10.83
CA PRO A 106 -2.11 7.60 9.55
C PRO A 106 -1.78 8.53 8.37
N PRO A 107 -1.12 8.03 7.32
CA PRO A 107 -0.97 8.80 6.10
C PRO A 107 -2.35 9.06 5.48
N GLY A 108 -2.54 10.25 4.92
CA GLY A 108 -3.77 10.64 4.23
C GLY A 108 -3.88 10.06 2.81
N ASN A 109 -4.70 10.71 1.97
CA ASN A 109 -4.78 10.42 0.54
C ASN A 109 -3.67 11.15 -0.23
N LEU A 110 -3.25 10.56 -1.36
CA LEU A 110 -2.28 11.13 -2.29
C LEU A 110 -2.92 11.30 -3.67
N THR A 111 -2.90 12.51 -4.22
CA THR A 111 -3.40 12.81 -5.56
C THR A 111 -2.26 13.19 -6.49
N LEU A 112 -2.20 12.54 -7.66
CA LEU A 112 -1.25 12.80 -8.73
C LEU A 112 -2.00 13.31 -9.96
N SER A 113 -1.77 14.58 -10.30
CA SER A 113 -2.48 15.30 -11.38
C SER A 113 -1.50 15.80 -12.45
N GLY A 114 -0.70 14.89 -12.99
CA GLY A 114 0.24 15.19 -14.07
C GLY A 114 1.63 15.61 -13.60
N VAL A 115 1.89 15.60 -12.29
CA VAL A 115 3.13 16.06 -11.68
C VAL A 115 3.47 15.24 -10.44
N ALA A 116 4.76 15.07 -10.17
CA ALA A 116 5.25 14.46 -8.95
C ALA A 116 4.98 15.37 -7.72
N PRO A 117 4.78 14.80 -6.52
CA PRO A 117 4.68 15.59 -5.30
C PRO A 117 5.95 16.43 -5.08
N SER A 118 5.79 17.68 -4.64
CA SER A 118 6.93 18.58 -4.37
C SER A 118 7.70 18.21 -3.10
N ALA A 119 7.11 17.39 -2.22
CA ALA A 119 7.71 16.93 -0.99
C ALA A 119 7.42 15.43 -0.77
N PRO A 120 8.28 14.72 -0.03
CA PRO A 120 8.04 13.33 0.30
C PRO A 120 6.84 13.18 1.24
N VAL A 121 6.16 12.03 1.14
CA VAL A 121 5.16 11.60 2.13
C VAL A 121 5.91 11.14 3.37
N VAL A 122 5.75 11.86 4.48
CA VAL A 122 6.41 11.52 5.75
C VAL A 122 5.46 10.72 6.64
N VAL A 123 5.93 9.58 7.12
CA VAL A 123 5.22 8.69 8.05
C VAL A 123 6.03 8.55 9.32
N GLU A 124 5.41 8.82 10.46
CA GLU A 124 6.05 8.64 11.77
C GLU A 124 5.47 7.43 12.51
N LEU A 125 6.36 6.51 12.85
CA LEU A 125 6.11 5.38 13.72
C LEU A 125 6.69 5.67 15.11
N ILE A 126 5.99 5.22 16.15
CA ILE A 126 6.45 5.30 17.54
C ILE A 126 6.41 3.91 18.17
N PRO A 127 7.27 3.62 19.16
CA PRO A 127 7.14 2.41 19.94
C PRO A 127 5.72 2.25 20.49
N SER A 128 5.17 1.05 20.36
CA SER A 128 3.90 0.71 21.00
C SER A 128 4.15 0.61 22.51
N PRO A 129 3.29 1.20 23.37
CA PRO A 129 3.45 1.10 24.80
C PRO A 129 3.48 -0.38 25.20
N ALA A 130 4.40 -0.73 26.10
CA ALA A 130 4.40 -2.06 26.70
C ALA A 130 3.05 -2.28 27.36
N ALA A 131 2.46 -3.47 27.18
CA ALA A 131 1.28 -3.85 27.95
C ALA A 131 1.60 -3.65 29.44
N PRO A 132 0.68 -3.07 30.24
CA PRO A 132 0.90 -2.99 31.67
C PRO A 132 1.18 -4.41 32.19
N ALA A 133 2.25 -4.56 32.97
CA ALA A 133 2.55 -5.84 33.60
C ALA A 133 1.30 -6.32 34.36
N PRO A 134 0.90 -7.60 34.24
CA PRO A 134 -0.17 -8.12 35.08
C PRO A 134 0.18 -7.82 36.54
N PRO A 135 -0.79 -7.41 37.37
CA PRO A 135 -0.52 -7.10 38.78
C PRO A 135 0.17 -8.31 39.43
N VAL A 136 1.38 -8.10 39.94
CA VAL A 136 2.12 -9.13 40.68
C VAL A 136 1.34 -9.40 41.95
N GLY A 137 0.66 -10.55 41.99
CA GLY A 137 -0.08 -11.00 43.18
C GLY A 137 -1.48 -11.53 42.92
N LEU A 138 -1.66 -12.42 41.95
CA LEU A 138 -2.65 -13.50 42.02
C LEU A 138 -2.38 -14.43 40.82
N GLU A 139 -1.76 -15.59 41.10
CA GLU A 139 -1.62 -16.70 40.15
C GLU A 139 -2.97 -16.97 39.48
N ALA A 140 -3.10 -16.65 38.19
CA ALA A 140 -4.31 -16.93 37.43
C ALA A 140 -3.94 -17.62 36.11
N ALA A 141 -3.90 -18.95 36.22
CA ALA A 141 -4.28 -19.93 35.23
C ALA A 141 -3.64 -19.88 33.84
N VAL A 142 -2.92 -20.97 33.55
CA VAL A 142 -2.80 -21.59 32.23
C VAL A 142 -4.12 -21.45 31.46
N ALA A 143 -4.10 -20.79 30.32
CA ALA A 143 -5.09 -20.98 29.28
C ALA A 143 -4.35 -21.18 27.95
N GLY A 144 -4.34 -22.44 27.52
CA GLY A 144 -3.90 -22.87 26.20
C GLY A 144 -4.66 -22.17 25.08
N GLY A 145 -4.03 -22.14 23.91
CA GLY A 145 -4.50 -21.40 22.74
C GLY A 145 -5.85 -21.84 22.19
N LEU A 146 -6.51 -20.91 21.49
CA LEU A 146 -6.78 -20.97 20.05
C LEU A 146 -7.69 -19.79 19.64
N ALA A 147 -7.24 -19.07 18.63
CA ALA A 147 -7.97 -18.47 17.51
C ALA A 147 -9.46 -18.06 17.67
N ALA A 148 -9.69 -16.77 17.34
CA ALA A 148 -10.80 -16.24 16.52
C ALA A 148 -12.25 -16.66 16.85
N GLY A 149 -13.07 -15.68 17.27
CA GLY A 149 -14.52 -15.77 17.13
C GLY A 149 -15.27 -14.85 18.07
N ALA A 150 -16.05 -13.94 17.51
CA ALA A 150 -16.95 -13.04 18.21
C ALA A 150 -17.95 -13.78 19.14
N GLY A 151 -18.31 -13.16 20.27
CA GLY A 151 -19.43 -13.60 21.08
C GLY A 151 -19.29 -13.27 22.57
N LEU A 152 -19.74 -12.08 22.96
CA LEU A 152 -20.09 -11.75 24.34
C LEU A 152 -21.04 -12.83 24.89
N LEU A 153 -20.83 -13.33 26.11
CA LEU A 153 -21.88 -13.48 27.11
C LEU A 153 -21.26 -13.72 28.50
N ALA A 154 -21.63 -12.83 29.42
CA ALA A 154 -21.21 -12.82 30.81
C ALA A 154 -21.86 -13.94 31.62
N TRP A 155 -21.13 -14.50 32.59
CA TRP A 155 -21.74 -15.22 33.71
C TRP A 155 -21.06 -14.84 35.02
N GLY A 156 -21.60 -13.80 35.64
CA GLY A 156 -21.32 -13.47 37.03
C GLY A 156 -22.31 -14.18 37.94
N ILE A 157 -21.84 -15.08 38.80
CA ILE A 157 -22.56 -15.46 40.02
C ILE A 157 -21.61 -15.31 41.20
N VAL A 158 -21.75 -14.18 41.88
CA VAL A 158 -21.30 -13.97 43.25
C VAL A 158 -22.15 -14.85 44.18
N ARG A 159 -21.52 -15.70 45.00
CA ARG A 159 -22.13 -16.17 46.24
C ARG A 159 -21.24 -15.80 47.44
N ARG A 160 -21.86 -15.00 48.31
CA ARG A 160 -21.34 -14.36 49.52
C ARG A 160 -20.75 -15.37 50.51
N ARG A 161 -19.61 -15.02 51.12
CA ARG A 161 -19.08 -15.65 52.33
C ARG A 161 -19.84 -15.17 53.57
N ARG A 162 -20.05 -16.04 54.56
CA ARG A 162 -20.00 -15.69 55.99
C ARG A 162 -19.24 -16.76 56.80
N PRO A 163 -18.58 -16.39 57.91
CA PRO A 163 -17.44 -17.10 58.48
C PRO A 163 -17.80 -18.05 59.62
N ARG A 164 -16.83 -18.92 59.96
CA ARG A 164 -16.82 -19.82 61.11
C ARG A 164 -16.57 -19.05 62.43
N GLY A 165 -17.22 -19.50 63.48
CA GLY A 165 -16.93 -19.33 64.91
C GLY A 165 -18.06 -20.05 65.65
N GLY A 166 -17.91 -20.85 66.70
CA GLY A 166 -16.86 -21.11 67.68
C GLY A 166 -17.61 -21.66 68.91
N ALA A 167 -17.05 -22.66 69.59
CA ALA A 167 -17.69 -23.45 70.64
C ALA A 167 -18.02 -22.69 71.95
N GLY A 168 -18.96 -23.24 72.74
CA GLY A 168 -19.00 -23.07 74.19
C GLY A 168 -20.38 -23.00 74.86
N ARG A 169 -20.93 -24.15 75.29
CA ARG A 169 -21.20 -24.52 76.70
C ARG A 169 -21.84 -25.89 76.79
#